data_AF-A0A9E2J7Y0-F1
#
_entry.id   AF-A0A9E2J7Y0-F1
#
_cell.length_a   1.000
_cell.length_b   1.000
_cell.length_c   1.000
_cell.angle_alpha   90.00
_cell.angle_beta   90.00
_cell.angle_gamma   90.00
#
_symmetry.space_group_name_H-M   'P 1'
#
loop_
_entity.id
_entity.type
_entity.pdbx_description
1 polymer ?
#
loop_
_entity_poly.entity_id
_entity_poly.type
_entity_poly.pdbx_seq_one_letter_code
_entity_poly.pdbx_strand_id
1 'polypeptide(L)'
;METKMIGGKIAVARKRINISQAQLAELLFISPQAVGKWECGESMPDITTLNRLAEILGVYLNYFSENFQSVADEIASVEPLVQQSAESPSGKNPDSDREKKLSWDMSRGNWVDADFSGLKNLHEKFSSSNMQRCKFIGSDLSGLLLKSNNVDSCDFSGSDISSSHIQSSNLGNNIFKDCKLKETEFSESNIDRCDFSGANFTETKFSKSYIYGCDLTGVDFTGVVIKSGGFTGAAVKSGNLEKNTIANAVWNRTYFIDTHIADIVFTGTLEDCYFENCAFTRVTFQNATLINTFFKNNTKLKRIRFIDCKADRMTYEFLKQGSADLTGITLLTSKGENE
;
A
#
# COMPACT_ATOMS: atom_id res chain seq x y z
N MET A 1 -31.14 4.83 0.60
CA MET A 1 -31.65 3.46 0.86
C MET A 1 -30.77 2.77 1.88
N GLU A 2 -29.45 2.93 1.76
CA GLU A 2 -28.40 2.35 2.61
C GLU A 2 -28.48 2.76 4.10
N THR A 3 -28.68 4.05 4.40
CA THR A 3 -28.76 4.56 5.79
C THR A 3 -29.92 3.97 6.60
N LYS A 4 -31.07 3.72 5.97
CA LYS A 4 -32.23 3.09 6.62
C LYS A 4 -32.00 1.63 6.99
N MET A 5 -31.17 0.91 6.21
CA MET A 5 -30.83 -0.49 6.48
C MET A 5 -29.84 -0.63 7.64
N ILE A 6 -28.79 0.20 7.66
CA ILE A 6 -27.81 0.25 8.77
C ILE A 6 -28.50 0.63 10.08
N GLY A 7 -29.35 1.65 10.06
CA GLY A 7 -30.15 2.07 11.21
C GLY A 7 -31.01 0.96 11.79
N GLY A 8 -31.70 0.21 10.93
CA GLY A 8 -32.51 -0.94 11.35
C GLY A 8 -31.68 -2.02 12.06
N LYS A 9 -30.45 -2.26 11.60
CA LYS A 9 -29.54 -3.23 12.23
C LYS A 9 -29.04 -2.77 13.59
N ILE A 10 -28.64 -1.51 13.73
CA ILE A 10 -28.29 -0.92 15.03
C ILE A 10 -29.43 -1.13 16.02
N ALA A 11 -30.68 -0.85 15.61
CA ALA A 11 -31.86 -1.05 16.45
C ALA A 11 -32.07 -2.52 16.85
N VAL A 12 -31.86 -3.47 15.93
CA VAL A 12 -32.01 -4.91 16.20
C VAL A 12 -30.96 -5.40 17.19
N ALA A 13 -29.67 -5.10 16.94
CA ALA A 13 -28.59 -5.52 17.84
C ALA A 13 -28.70 -4.88 19.22
N ARG A 14 -29.06 -3.60 19.30
CA ARG A 14 -29.30 -2.90 20.56
C ARG A 14 -30.44 -3.53 21.36
N LYS A 15 -31.57 -3.83 20.71
CA LYS A 15 -32.72 -4.49 21.36
C LYS A 15 -32.38 -5.91 21.81
N ARG A 16 -31.50 -6.61 21.10
CA ARG A 16 -31.04 -7.97 21.46
C ARG A 16 -30.31 -7.99 22.80
N ILE A 17 -29.46 -7.00 23.08
CA ILE A 17 -28.76 -6.86 24.38
C ILE A 17 -29.57 -6.09 25.43
N ASN A 18 -30.84 -5.79 25.13
CA ASN A 18 -31.81 -5.15 26.03
C ASN A 18 -31.39 -3.78 26.60
N ILE A 19 -30.75 -2.94 25.80
CA ILE A 19 -30.41 -1.56 26.19
C ILE A 19 -31.26 -0.52 25.43
N SER A 20 -31.58 0.60 26.07
CA SER A 20 -32.27 1.74 25.46
C SER A 20 -31.34 2.55 24.56
N GLN A 21 -31.90 3.40 23.69
CA GLN A 21 -31.10 4.35 22.89
C GLN A 21 -30.27 5.28 23.78
N ALA A 22 -30.79 5.66 24.95
CA ALA A 22 -30.08 6.50 25.92
C ALA A 22 -28.89 5.78 26.54
N GLN A 23 -29.05 4.51 26.91
CA GLN A 23 -27.95 3.69 27.45
C GLN A 23 -26.86 3.42 26.40
N LEU A 24 -27.25 3.15 25.14
CA LEU A 24 -26.27 3.02 24.07
C LEU A 24 -25.51 4.33 23.82
N ALA A 25 -26.21 5.47 23.88
CA ALA A 25 -25.60 6.78 23.73
C ALA A 25 -24.63 7.12 24.87
N GLU A 26 -24.96 6.71 26.10
CA GLU A 26 -24.07 6.86 27.28
C GLU A 26 -22.78 6.05 27.11
N LEU A 27 -22.87 4.79 26.68
CA LEU A 27 -21.71 3.93 26.42
C LEU A 27 -20.80 4.47 25.28
N LEU A 28 -21.40 5.20 24.34
CA LEU A 28 -20.68 5.83 23.22
C LEU A 28 -20.19 7.25 23.53
N PHE A 29 -20.56 7.82 24.68
CA PHE A 29 -20.32 9.22 25.05
C PHE A 29 -20.89 10.23 24.04
N ILE A 30 -22.12 9.99 23.57
CA ILE A 30 -22.83 10.83 22.58
C ILE A 30 -24.26 11.19 23.04
N SER A 31 -24.94 12.03 22.27
CA SER A 31 -26.35 12.37 22.51
C SER A 31 -27.28 11.20 22.14
N PRO A 32 -28.29 10.87 22.98
CA PRO A 32 -29.35 9.92 22.63
C PRO A 32 -30.09 10.25 21.32
N GLN A 33 -30.16 11.53 20.95
CA GLN A 33 -30.75 11.96 19.69
C GLN A 33 -29.97 11.45 18.47
N ALA A 34 -28.64 11.29 18.58
CA ALA A 34 -27.82 10.77 17.48
C ALA A 34 -28.18 9.31 17.19
N VAL A 35 -28.29 8.48 18.22
CA VAL A 35 -28.71 7.07 18.09
C VAL A 35 -30.11 6.97 17.47
N GLY A 36 -31.04 7.81 17.91
CA GLY A 36 -32.38 7.87 17.30
C GLY A 36 -32.35 8.23 15.81
N LYS A 37 -31.55 9.22 15.42
CA LYS A 37 -31.38 9.61 14.01
C LYS A 37 -30.72 8.50 13.17
N TRP A 38 -29.80 7.72 13.74
CA TRP A 38 -29.22 6.57 13.07
C TRP A 38 -30.26 5.48 12.82
N GLU A 39 -31.02 5.10 13.85
CA GLU A 39 -32.02 4.03 13.75
C GLU A 39 -33.16 4.36 12.77
N CYS A 40 -33.49 5.65 12.63
CA CYS A 40 -34.46 6.14 11.64
C CYS A 40 -33.88 6.31 10.23
N GLY A 41 -32.56 6.16 10.07
CA GLY A 41 -31.84 6.34 8.81
C GLY A 41 -31.70 7.80 8.35
N GLU A 42 -31.88 8.76 9.26
CA GLU A 42 -31.74 10.21 9.03
C GLU A 42 -30.27 10.65 8.99
N SER A 43 -29.39 9.90 9.66
CA SER A 43 -27.93 10.12 9.64
C SER A 43 -27.20 8.80 9.85
N MET A 44 -25.87 8.77 9.69
CA MET A 44 -25.05 7.59 9.89
C MET A 44 -23.96 7.89 10.94
N PRO A 45 -23.64 6.96 11.85
CA PRO A 45 -22.45 7.07 12.68
C PRO A 45 -21.19 7.12 11.79
N ASP A 46 -20.19 7.88 12.23
CA ASP A 46 -18.86 7.77 11.61
C ASP A 46 -18.25 6.38 11.86
N ILE A 47 -17.18 6.04 11.14
CA ILE A 47 -16.60 4.70 11.19
C ILE A 47 -16.01 4.36 12.57
N THR A 48 -15.45 5.35 13.27
CA THR A 48 -14.92 5.15 14.63
C THR A 48 -16.05 4.80 15.60
N THR A 49 -17.19 5.47 15.44
CA THR A 49 -18.41 5.23 16.20
C THR A 49 -19.04 3.88 15.83
N LEU A 50 -19.01 3.49 14.55
CA LEU A 50 -19.42 2.14 14.12
C LEU A 50 -18.58 1.04 14.75
N ASN A 51 -17.26 1.24 14.88
CA ASN A 51 -16.39 0.27 15.52
C ASN A 51 -16.73 0.09 17.01
N ARG A 52 -16.94 1.20 17.73
CA ARG A 52 -17.39 1.16 19.13
C ARG A 52 -18.77 0.54 19.28
N LEU A 53 -19.69 0.84 18.35
CA LEU A 53 -21.01 0.22 18.30
C LEU A 53 -20.89 -1.31 18.18
N ALA A 54 -20.00 -1.81 17.34
CA ALA A 54 -19.76 -3.23 17.17
C ALA A 54 -19.33 -3.89 18.49
N GLU A 55 -18.32 -3.30 19.16
CA GLU A 55 -17.82 -3.76 20.46
C GLU A 55 -18.93 -3.79 21.53
N ILE A 56 -19.68 -2.69 21.68
CA ILE A 56 -20.75 -2.58 22.69
C ILE A 56 -21.89 -3.57 22.42
N LEU A 57 -22.25 -3.75 21.15
CA LEU A 57 -23.39 -4.56 20.76
C LEU A 57 -23.07 -6.07 20.68
N GLY A 58 -21.81 -6.44 20.92
CA GLY A 58 -21.34 -7.82 20.80
C GLY A 58 -21.57 -8.35 19.39
N VAL A 59 -21.26 -7.54 18.39
CA VAL A 59 -21.31 -7.92 16.98
C VAL A 59 -19.99 -7.55 16.33
N TYR A 60 -19.53 -8.33 15.36
CA TYR A 60 -18.44 -7.87 14.50
C TYR A 60 -18.86 -6.62 13.74
N LEU A 61 -17.90 -5.76 13.38
CA LEU A 61 -18.15 -4.53 12.60
C LEU A 61 -19.13 -4.87 11.48
N ASN A 62 -18.75 -5.85 10.63
CA ASN A 62 -19.39 -7.14 10.31
C ASN A 62 -20.90 -7.09 9.99
N TYR A 63 -21.65 -6.82 11.03
CA TYR A 63 -23.08 -6.98 11.11
C TYR A 63 -23.86 -5.90 10.33
N PHE A 64 -23.39 -4.66 10.29
CA PHE A 64 -24.10 -3.52 9.67
C PHE A 64 -24.05 -3.45 8.12
N SER A 65 -23.33 -4.32 7.39
CA SER A 65 -23.26 -4.30 5.90
C SER A 65 -24.52 -4.83 5.20
N GLU A 66 -24.83 -4.38 3.98
CA GLU A 66 -26.07 -4.71 3.24
C GLU A 66 -26.23 -6.18 2.86
N ASN A 67 -25.13 -6.93 2.67
CA ASN A 67 -25.15 -8.32 2.18
C ASN A 67 -25.40 -9.38 3.27
N PHE A 68 -25.65 -8.99 4.52
CA PHE A 68 -25.74 -9.93 5.65
C PHE A 68 -27.19 -10.38 5.91
N GLN A 69 -27.47 -11.67 5.67
CA GLN A 69 -28.74 -12.34 5.98
C GLN A 69 -28.55 -13.53 6.95
N SER A 70 -29.16 -13.36 8.13
CA SER A 70 -29.47 -14.32 9.20
C SER A 70 -28.46 -14.55 10.33
N VAL A 71 -29.04 -14.86 11.49
CA VAL A 71 -28.60 -14.56 12.87
C VAL A 71 -28.27 -15.84 13.66
N ALA A 72 -28.00 -16.99 13.00
CA ALA A 72 -28.08 -18.28 13.69
C ALA A 72 -26.74 -18.93 14.14
N ASP A 73 -25.59 -18.65 13.53
CA ASP A 73 -24.44 -19.59 13.65
C ASP A 73 -23.15 -19.06 14.35
N GLU A 74 -23.11 -17.86 14.92
CA GLU A 74 -21.88 -17.31 15.54
C GLU A 74 -22.03 -16.83 17.00
N ILE A 75 -23.04 -17.29 17.75
CA ILE A 75 -23.29 -16.81 19.14
C ILE A 75 -22.72 -17.76 20.21
N ALA A 76 -21.72 -18.59 19.89
CA ALA A 76 -21.15 -19.55 20.85
C ALA A 76 -19.62 -19.53 20.90
N SER A 77 -18.99 -18.37 21.16
CA SER A 77 -17.56 -18.35 21.52
C SER A 77 -17.04 -17.07 22.20
N VAL A 78 -17.88 -16.30 22.90
CA VAL A 78 -17.38 -15.23 23.79
C VAL A 78 -17.93 -15.44 25.20
N GLU A 79 -17.31 -16.37 25.94
CA GLU A 79 -17.45 -16.42 27.39
C GLU A 79 -16.47 -15.45 28.08
N PRO A 80 -16.81 -14.93 29.28
CA PRO A 80 -15.98 -13.96 29.98
C PRO A 80 -14.70 -14.62 30.52
N LEU A 81 -13.58 -13.91 30.40
CA LEU A 81 -12.26 -14.32 30.92
C LEU A 81 -12.30 -14.62 32.43
N VAL A 82 -12.26 -15.91 32.79
CA VAL A 82 -11.82 -16.39 34.11
C VAL A 82 -10.77 -17.49 33.89
N GLN A 83 -9.65 -17.36 34.61
CA GLN A 83 -8.44 -18.19 34.56
C GLN A 83 -8.69 -19.68 34.83
N GLN A 84 -8.01 -20.59 34.09
CA GLN A 84 -7.00 -21.54 34.63
C GLN A 84 -6.43 -22.54 33.61
N SER A 85 -5.10 -22.57 33.56
CA SER A 85 -4.13 -23.66 33.35
C SER A 85 -4.48 -25.02 32.72
N ALA A 86 -3.61 -25.36 31.75
CA ALA A 86 -2.83 -26.61 31.56
C ALA A 86 -3.36 -27.78 30.69
N GLU A 87 -2.42 -28.20 29.83
CA GLU A 87 -2.22 -29.48 29.12
C GLU A 87 -2.96 -29.77 27.79
N SER A 88 -2.14 -29.97 26.74
CA SER A 88 -2.48 -30.58 25.45
C SER A 88 -2.46 -32.11 25.54
N PRO A 89 -3.17 -32.82 24.66
CA PRO A 89 -2.43 -33.60 23.66
C PRO A 89 -3.05 -33.62 22.25
N SER A 90 -2.16 -33.94 21.31
CA SER A 90 -2.31 -34.05 19.86
C SER A 90 -3.41 -34.99 19.33
N GLY A 91 -3.99 -34.65 18.17
CA GLY A 91 -4.74 -35.58 17.31
C GLY A 91 -5.39 -34.88 16.12
N LYS A 92 -5.12 -35.37 14.90
CA LYS A 92 -5.40 -34.76 13.59
C LYS A 92 -6.90 -34.60 13.25
N ASN A 93 -7.24 -33.50 12.57
CA ASN A 93 -8.09 -33.48 11.36
C ASN A 93 -7.82 -32.18 10.56
N PRO A 94 -7.38 -32.25 9.29
CA PRO A 94 -7.44 -31.11 8.37
C PRO A 94 -8.86 -31.06 7.77
N ASP A 95 -9.36 -29.85 7.50
CA ASP A 95 -10.72 -29.58 6.96
C ASP A 95 -11.89 -29.59 7.96
N SER A 96 -11.89 -28.63 8.89
CA SER A 96 -13.13 -27.94 9.29
C SER A 96 -12.75 -26.66 10.04
N ASP A 97 -12.78 -25.54 9.33
CA ASP A 97 -12.92 -24.15 9.79
C ASP A 97 -12.23 -23.22 8.78
N ARG A 98 -12.74 -23.24 7.55
CA ARG A 98 -12.71 -22.02 6.75
C ARG A 98 -13.73 -21.10 7.43
N GLU A 99 -13.28 -20.31 8.39
CA GLU A 99 -13.97 -19.09 8.79
C GLU A 99 -14.43 -18.42 7.50
N LYS A 100 -15.74 -18.39 7.26
CA LYS A 100 -16.31 -17.65 6.13
C LYS A 100 -16.07 -16.18 6.46
N LYS A 101 -14.89 -15.67 6.07
CA LYS A 101 -14.47 -14.29 6.23
C LYS A 101 -15.43 -13.40 5.41
N LEU A 102 -16.55 -13.00 6.01
CA LEU A 102 -17.55 -12.15 5.38
C LEU A 102 -16.94 -10.75 5.24
N SER A 103 -16.58 -10.36 4.01
CA SER A 103 -16.00 -9.05 3.71
C SER A 103 -17.08 -7.97 3.65
N TRP A 104 -16.87 -6.80 4.26
CA TRP A 104 -17.72 -5.66 3.92
C TRP A 104 -17.36 -5.10 2.57
N ASP A 105 -18.41 -4.71 1.88
CA ASP A 105 -18.29 -3.96 0.66
C ASP A 105 -18.54 -2.47 0.97
N MET A 106 -17.44 -1.75 1.20
CA MET A 106 -17.42 -0.30 1.40
C MET A 106 -17.29 0.45 0.05
N SER A 107 -17.57 -0.27 -1.04
CA SER A 107 -17.54 0.21 -2.42
C SER A 107 -18.58 1.28 -2.69
N ARG A 108 -18.24 2.18 -3.63
CA ARG A 108 -19.07 3.30 -4.11
C ARG A 108 -19.43 4.32 -3.02
N GLY A 109 -18.84 4.20 -1.84
CA GLY A 109 -19.02 5.13 -0.73
C GLY A 109 -18.26 6.43 -0.95
N ASN A 110 -18.76 7.50 -0.34
CA ASN A 110 -18.06 8.77 -0.21
C ASN A 110 -17.58 8.93 1.23
N TRP A 111 -16.29 8.71 1.44
CA TRP A 111 -15.60 8.68 2.72
C TRP A 111 -14.70 9.89 2.93
N VAL A 112 -14.91 10.96 2.14
CA VAL A 112 -14.08 12.15 2.21
C VAL A 112 -13.96 12.67 3.65
N ASP A 113 -12.73 12.95 4.07
CA ASP A 113 -12.37 13.41 5.43
C ASP A 113 -12.66 12.41 6.57
N ALA A 114 -12.98 11.15 6.27
CA ALA A 114 -13.25 10.15 7.29
C ALA A 114 -11.97 9.71 8.04
N ASP A 115 -12.13 9.44 9.33
CA ASP A 115 -11.05 9.00 10.21
C ASP A 115 -11.21 7.51 10.57
N PHE A 116 -10.32 6.71 10.00
CA PHE A 116 -10.16 5.26 10.19
C PHE A 116 -8.91 4.95 11.04
N SER A 117 -8.33 5.93 11.71
CA SER A 117 -7.09 5.76 12.48
C SER A 117 -7.27 4.74 13.61
N GLY A 118 -6.26 3.89 13.79
CA GLY A 118 -6.25 2.87 14.84
C GLY A 118 -7.20 1.68 14.63
N LEU A 119 -8.03 1.67 13.57
CA LEU A 119 -8.87 0.52 13.25
C LEU A 119 -8.03 -0.75 13.10
N LYS A 120 -8.57 -1.88 13.54
CA LYS A 120 -7.92 -3.18 13.46
C LYS A 120 -8.69 -4.11 12.53
N ASN A 121 -7.96 -4.94 11.80
CA ASN A 121 -8.52 -5.93 10.87
C ASN A 121 -9.40 -5.34 9.77
N LEU A 122 -9.06 -4.15 9.23
CA LEU A 122 -9.79 -3.57 8.11
C LEU A 122 -9.40 -4.29 6.81
N HIS A 123 -10.01 -5.44 6.56
CA HIS A 123 -9.78 -6.30 5.38
C HIS A 123 -10.80 -6.06 4.25
N GLU A 124 -11.61 -5.03 4.38
CA GLU A 124 -12.78 -4.78 3.57
C GLU A 124 -12.44 -4.43 2.12
N LYS A 125 -13.43 -4.59 1.26
CA LYS A 125 -13.32 -4.19 -0.12
C LYS A 125 -13.86 -2.76 -0.26
N PHE A 126 -13.00 -1.86 -0.72
CA PHE A 126 -13.42 -0.58 -1.27
C PHE A 126 -13.24 -0.66 -2.78
N SER A 127 -14.32 -0.49 -3.53
CA SER A 127 -14.25 -0.35 -4.98
C SER A 127 -15.05 0.84 -5.46
N SER A 128 -14.48 1.65 -6.34
CA SER A 128 -15.13 2.85 -6.87
C SER A 128 -15.56 3.85 -5.79
N SER A 129 -14.86 3.88 -4.66
CA SER A 129 -15.13 4.78 -3.54
C SER A 129 -14.30 6.05 -3.64
N ASN A 130 -14.86 7.15 -3.13
CA ASN A 130 -14.13 8.40 -2.92
C ASN A 130 -13.61 8.43 -1.48
N MET A 131 -12.29 8.41 -1.30
CA MET A 131 -11.64 8.31 0.00
C MET A 131 -10.67 9.48 0.21
N GLN A 132 -10.85 10.61 -0.46
CA GLN A 132 -9.91 11.73 -0.35
C GLN A 132 -9.79 12.23 1.09
N ARG A 133 -8.55 12.57 1.50
CA ARG A 133 -8.26 13.16 2.82
C ARG A 133 -8.67 12.29 4.02
N CYS A 134 -8.80 10.98 3.81
CA CYS A 134 -9.02 10.05 4.90
C CYS A 134 -7.76 9.92 5.78
N LYS A 135 -7.97 9.55 7.04
CA LYS A 135 -6.90 9.17 7.95
C LYS A 135 -6.96 7.69 8.27
N PHE A 136 -5.83 7.01 8.20
CA PHE A 136 -5.62 5.61 8.48
C PHE A 136 -4.42 5.43 9.43
N ILE A 137 -4.17 6.41 10.29
CA ILE A 137 -2.93 6.46 11.08
C ILE A 137 -2.91 5.27 12.05
N GLY A 138 -1.85 4.45 12.00
CA GLY A 138 -1.66 3.30 12.89
C GLY A 138 -2.74 2.20 12.78
N SER A 139 -3.54 2.19 11.72
CA SER A 139 -4.53 1.14 11.47
C SER A 139 -3.88 -0.15 10.95
N ASP A 140 -4.58 -1.27 11.14
CA ASP A 140 -4.28 -2.52 10.47
C ASP A 140 -5.24 -2.69 9.31
N LEU A 141 -4.69 -2.51 8.11
CA LEU A 141 -5.30 -2.61 6.79
C LEU A 141 -4.71 -3.80 6.01
N SER A 142 -4.12 -4.78 6.69
CA SER A 142 -3.47 -5.89 6.01
C SER A 142 -4.49 -6.62 5.11
N GLY A 143 -4.13 -7.03 3.90
CA GLY A 143 -5.06 -7.71 2.99
C GLY A 143 -6.21 -6.86 2.44
N LEU A 144 -6.20 -5.54 2.61
CA LEU A 144 -7.24 -4.62 2.11
C LEU A 144 -7.36 -4.72 0.58
N LEU A 145 -8.59 -4.64 0.07
CA LEU A 145 -8.87 -4.68 -1.37
C LEU A 145 -9.36 -3.31 -1.85
N LEU A 146 -8.50 -2.59 -2.57
CA LEU A 146 -8.81 -1.30 -3.17
C LEU A 146 -8.90 -1.45 -4.70
N LYS A 147 -10.05 -1.16 -5.30
CA LYS A 147 -10.21 -1.17 -6.76
C LYS A 147 -10.88 0.09 -7.30
N SER A 148 -10.22 0.80 -8.21
CA SER A 148 -10.82 1.98 -8.85
C SER A 148 -11.24 3.08 -7.88
N ASN A 149 -10.52 3.24 -6.76
CA ASN A 149 -10.82 4.25 -5.76
C ASN A 149 -10.08 5.57 -6.03
N ASN A 150 -10.62 6.67 -5.49
CA ASN A 150 -9.89 7.94 -5.37
C ASN A 150 -9.36 8.08 -3.95
N VAL A 151 -8.09 7.73 -3.75
CA VAL A 151 -7.39 7.73 -2.45
C VAL A 151 -6.33 8.82 -2.52
N ASP A 152 -6.76 10.07 -2.66
CA ASP A 152 -5.84 11.22 -2.78
C ASP A 152 -5.75 11.98 -1.46
N SER A 153 -4.54 12.46 -1.14
CA SER A 153 -4.25 13.28 0.05
C SER A 153 -4.58 12.60 1.39
N CYS A 154 -4.48 11.27 1.49
CA CYS A 154 -4.73 10.51 2.71
C CYS A 154 -3.47 10.33 3.56
N ASP A 155 -3.67 10.01 4.83
CA ASP A 155 -2.59 9.72 5.77
C ASP A 155 -2.66 8.27 6.27
N PHE A 156 -1.68 7.46 5.86
CA PHE A 156 -1.47 6.06 6.22
C PHE A 156 -0.29 5.87 7.18
N SER A 157 0.16 6.94 7.86
CA SER A 157 1.38 6.90 8.69
C SER A 157 1.33 5.78 9.74
N GLY A 158 2.37 4.95 9.77
CA GLY A 158 2.50 3.84 10.71
C GLY A 158 1.46 2.72 10.58
N SER A 159 0.65 2.72 9.51
CA SER A 159 -0.34 1.67 9.27
C SER A 159 0.30 0.39 8.73
N ASP A 160 -0.45 -0.71 8.80
CA ASP A 160 -0.09 -1.98 8.18
C ASP A 160 -0.98 -2.22 6.95
N ILE A 161 -0.43 -2.14 5.74
CA ILE A 161 -1.12 -2.39 4.47
C ILE A 161 -0.58 -3.68 3.82
N SER A 162 0.11 -4.52 4.60
CA SER A 162 0.77 -5.72 4.08
C SER A 162 -0.22 -6.67 3.39
N SER A 163 0.20 -7.35 2.32
CA SER A 163 -0.61 -8.29 1.54
C SER A 163 -1.89 -7.71 0.91
N SER A 164 -2.04 -6.38 0.88
CA SER A 164 -3.18 -5.69 0.26
C SER A 164 -3.09 -5.68 -1.26
N HIS A 165 -4.23 -5.53 -1.94
CA HIS A 165 -4.30 -5.41 -3.39
C HIS A 165 -4.93 -4.07 -3.78
N ILE A 166 -4.15 -3.23 -4.46
CA ILE A 166 -4.56 -1.90 -4.90
C ILE A 166 -4.53 -1.85 -6.43
N GLN A 167 -5.73 -1.86 -7.03
CA GLN A 167 -5.92 -1.93 -8.47
C GLN A 167 -6.58 -0.66 -9.01
N SER A 168 -6.08 -0.14 -10.13
CA SER A 168 -6.70 0.94 -10.90
C SER A 168 -7.07 2.18 -10.06
N SER A 169 -6.37 2.42 -8.96
CA SER A 169 -6.72 3.47 -7.99
C SER A 169 -5.81 4.68 -8.14
N ASN A 170 -6.35 5.86 -7.84
CA ASN A 170 -5.57 7.08 -7.76
C ASN A 170 -5.02 7.24 -6.34
N LEU A 171 -3.69 7.20 -6.20
CA LEU A 171 -2.95 7.32 -4.96
C LEU A 171 -2.09 8.60 -4.98
N GLY A 172 -2.70 9.75 -5.25
CA GLY A 172 -2.01 11.04 -5.28
C GLY A 172 -1.78 11.63 -3.88
N ASN A 173 -0.63 12.26 -3.66
CA ASN A 173 -0.30 13.10 -2.50
C ASN A 173 -0.51 12.41 -1.13
N ASN A 174 -0.37 11.08 -1.06
CA ASN A 174 -0.57 10.35 0.19
C ASN A 174 0.67 10.30 1.06
N ILE A 175 0.46 10.15 2.37
CA ILE A 175 1.51 9.94 3.35
C ILE A 175 1.49 8.47 3.77
N PHE A 176 2.53 7.71 3.43
CA PHE A 176 2.79 6.33 3.81
C PHE A 176 4.02 6.20 4.72
N LYS A 177 4.32 7.26 5.46
CA LYS A 177 5.49 7.32 6.34
C LYS A 177 5.47 6.18 7.36
N ASP A 178 6.59 5.47 7.50
CA ASP A 178 6.76 4.32 8.41
C ASP A 178 5.69 3.21 8.24
N CYS A 179 5.06 3.15 7.06
CA CYS A 179 4.00 2.19 6.75
C CYS A 179 4.58 0.81 6.38
N LYS A 180 3.87 -0.26 6.74
CA LYS A 180 4.23 -1.62 6.29
C LYS A 180 3.48 -1.94 4.99
N LEU A 181 4.20 -2.20 3.91
CA LEU A 181 3.67 -2.53 2.59
C LEU A 181 4.18 -3.90 2.10
N LYS A 182 4.55 -4.77 3.05
CA LYS A 182 5.12 -6.07 2.75
C LYS A 182 4.14 -6.89 1.89
N GLU A 183 4.60 -7.47 0.79
CA GLU A 183 3.77 -8.28 -0.12
C GLU A 183 2.54 -7.55 -0.71
N THR A 184 2.45 -6.22 -0.60
CA THR A 184 1.35 -5.44 -1.21
C THR A 184 1.46 -5.46 -2.74
N GLU A 185 0.32 -5.55 -3.43
CA GLU A 185 0.26 -5.53 -4.89
C GLU A 185 -0.41 -4.26 -5.42
N PHE A 186 0.33 -3.46 -6.17
CA PHE A 186 -0.18 -2.31 -6.92
C PHE A 186 -0.31 -2.68 -8.40
N SER A 187 -1.53 -2.66 -8.93
CA SER A 187 -1.82 -2.93 -10.34
C SER A 187 -2.51 -1.76 -11.02
N GLU A 188 -2.03 -1.29 -12.17
CA GLU A 188 -2.68 -0.24 -12.98
C GLU A 188 -2.99 1.05 -12.19
N SER A 189 -2.24 1.33 -11.12
CA SER A 189 -2.53 2.45 -10.20
C SER A 189 -1.58 3.63 -10.44
N ASN A 190 -2.10 4.84 -10.18
CA ASN A 190 -1.32 6.08 -10.27
C ASN A 190 -0.83 6.47 -8.87
N ILE A 191 0.48 6.46 -8.65
CA ILE A 191 1.11 6.79 -7.36
C ILE A 191 1.93 8.06 -7.59
N ASP A 192 1.36 9.21 -7.25
CA ASP A 192 1.93 10.53 -7.57
C ASP A 192 2.19 11.32 -6.29
N ARG A 193 3.42 11.83 -6.11
CA ARG A 193 3.84 12.71 -5.00
C ARG A 193 3.54 12.15 -3.61
N CYS A 194 3.68 10.84 -3.42
CA CYS A 194 3.54 10.23 -2.11
C CYS A 194 4.82 10.33 -1.28
N ASP A 195 4.65 10.42 0.04
CA ASP A 195 5.73 10.27 1.01
C ASP A 195 5.74 8.82 1.53
N PHE A 196 6.70 8.02 1.11
CA PHE A 196 6.93 6.66 1.59
C PHE A 196 8.13 6.58 2.55
N SER A 197 8.56 7.69 3.15
CA SER A 197 9.76 7.69 4.00
C SER A 197 9.66 6.66 5.13
N GLY A 198 10.69 5.83 5.29
CA GLY A 198 10.73 4.75 6.28
C GLY A 198 9.79 3.57 6.03
N ALA A 199 9.05 3.54 4.90
CA ALA A 199 8.13 2.46 4.60
C ALA A 199 8.87 1.14 4.25
N ASN A 200 8.21 0.01 4.53
CA ASN A 200 8.73 -1.31 4.20
C ASN A 200 8.06 -1.88 2.94
N PHE A 201 8.79 -1.96 1.82
CA PHE A 201 8.31 -2.47 0.53
C PHE A 201 8.75 -3.92 0.28
N THR A 202 9.15 -4.67 1.32
CA THR A 202 9.65 -6.04 1.14
C THR A 202 8.64 -6.88 0.36
N GLU A 203 9.08 -7.47 -0.76
CA GLU A 203 8.24 -8.29 -1.65
C GLU A 203 7.00 -7.58 -2.24
N THR A 204 6.92 -6.24 -2.20
CA THR A 204 5.86 -5.47 -2.86
C THR A 204 5.93 -5.65 -4.38
N LYS A 205 4.77 -5.70 -5.03
CA LYS A 205 4.67 -5.86 -6.48
C LYS A 205 4.05 -4.64 -7.14
N PHE A 206 4.68 -4.13 -8.18
CA PHE A 206 4.13 -3.09 -9.05
C PHE A 206 3.93 -3.65 -10.45
N SER A 207 2.69 -3.69 -10.91
CA SER A 207 2.30 -4.09 -12.27
C SER A 207 1.56 -2.95 -12.94
N LYS A 208 2.03 -2.44 -14.09
CA LYS A 208 1.41 -1.30 -14.82
C LYS A 208 1.10 -0.08 -13.95
N SER A 209 1.84 0.10 -12.87
CA SER A 209 1.69 1.22 -11.95
C SER A 209 2.82 2.23 -12.16
N TYR A 210 2.51 3.50 -12.00
CA TYR A 210 3.44 4.60 -12.21
C TYR A 210 3.71 5.28 -10.88
N ILE A 211 4.99 5.36 -10.50
CA ILE A 211 5.45 6.05 -9.30
C ILE A 211 6.11 7.35 -9.76
N TYR A 212 5.44 8.48 -9.50
CA TYR A 212 5.92 9.82 -9.90
C TYR A 212 6.14 10.71 -8.68
N GLY A 213 7.27 11.40 -8.63
CA GLY A 213 7.54 12.45 -7.63
C GLY A 213 7.49 11.99 -6.17
N CYS A 214 7.56 10.68 -5.90
CA CYS A 214 7.46 10.14 -4.55
C CYS A 214 8.79 10.26 -3.79
N ASP A 215 8.69 10.50 -2.48
CA ASP A 215 9.82 10.40 -1.56
C ASP A 215 9.93 8.95 -1.06
N LEU A 216 11.02 8.28 -1.40
CA LEU A 216 11.28 6.89 -1.01
C LEU A 216 12.44 6.81 0.00
N THR A 217 12.59 7.84 0.83
CA THR A 217 13.73 7.94 1.76
C THR A 217 13.72 6.84 2.81
N GLY A 218 14.82 6.07 2.89
CA GLY A 218 14.94 4.99 3.87
C GLY A 218 14.01 3.79 3.64
N VAL A 219 13.41 3.67 2.44
CA VAL A 219 12.57 2.51 2.08
C VAL A 219 13.43 1.26 1.91
N ASP A 220 12.93 0.14 2.44
CA ASP A 220 13.48 -1.20 2.17
C ASP A 220 12.76 -1.82 0.97
N PHE A 221 13.47 -1.94 -0.16
CA PHE A 221 12.97 -2.52 -1.40
C PHE A 221 13.32 -4.01 -1.55
N THR A 222 13.75 -4.71 -0.51
CA THR A 222 14.22 -6.10 -0.66
C THR A 222 13.16 -6.99 -1.32
N GLY A 223 13.50 -7.60 -2.45
CA GLY A 223 12.60 -8.52 -3.16
C GLY A 223 11.44 -7.85 -3.92
N VAL A 224 11.43 -6.53 -4.11
CA VAL A 224 10.38 -5.85 -4.90
C VAL A 224 10.36 -6.38 -6.33
N VAL A 225 9.15 -6.57 -6.85
CA VAL A 225 8.91 -7.04 -8.22
C VAL A 225 8.21 -5.94 -9.01
N ILE A 226 8.85 -5.46 -10.07
CA ILE A 226 8.26 -4.50 -11.00
C ILE A 226 8.09 -5.19 -12.34
N LYS A 227 6.85 -5.28 -12.82
CA LYS A 227 6.48 -5.88 -14.11
C LYS A 227 5.70 -4.86 -14.94
N SER A 228 6.32 -4.35 -16.00
CA SER A 228 5.68 -3.40 -16.92
C SER A 228 5.10 -2.20 -16.18
N GLY A 229 5.93 -1.29 -15.72
CA GLY A 229 5.59 -0.09 -14.94
C GLY A 229 6.85 0.77 -14.80
N GLY A 230 6.84 1.84 -14.03
CA GLY A 230 8.05 2.67 -13.96
C GLY A 230 8.12 3.61 -12.78
N PHE A 231 9.37 3.96 -12.46
CA PHE A 231 9.67 5.15 -11.68
C PHE A 231 9.89 6.26 -12.70
N THR A 232 8.93 7.17 -12.81
CA THR A 232 9.09 8.36 -13.64
C THR A 232 9.16 9.56 -12.73
N GLY A 233 10.30 10.25 -12.59
CA GLY A 233 10.37 11.40 -11.67
C GLY A 233 10.45 11.04 -10.18
N ALA A 234 10.66 9.76 -9.81
CA ALA A 234 10.79 9.36 -8.41
C ALA A 234 12.18 9.69 -7.83
N ALA A 235 12.25 9.99 -6.54
CA ALA A 235 13.51 10.22 -5.83
C ALA A 235 13.70 9.19 -4.70
N VAL A 236 14.71 8.34 -4.85
CA VAL A 236 15.17 7.42 -3.82
C VAL A 236 16.38 8.07 -3.14
N LYS A 237 16.22 8.54 -1.90
CA LYS A 237 17.32 9.14 -1.12
C LYS A 237 17.65 8.26 0.08
N SER A 238 18.92 8.00 0.37
CA SER A 238 19.31 7.21 1.56
C SER A 238 18.58 5.85 1.67
N GLY A 239 18.25 5.21 0.54
CA GLY A 239 17.52 3.94 0.49
C GLY A 239 18.45 2.72 0.37
N ASN A 240 17.88 1.52 0.58
CA ASN A 240 18.55 0.25 0.27
C ASN A 240 17.81 -0.47 -0.86
N LEU A 241 18.53 -0.72 -1.96
CA LEU A 241 18.05 -1.43 -3.13
C LEU A 241 18.85 -2.73 -3.27
N GLU A 242 18.58 -3.71 -2.40
CA GLU A 242 19.23 -5.04 -2.43
C GLU A 242 18.27 -6.13 -2.95
N LYS A 243 18.75 -7.06 -3.80
CA LYS A 243 18.00 -8.27 -4.26
C LYS A 243 16.64 -7.98 -4.90
N ASN A 244 16.56 -6.93 -5.71
CA ASN A 244 15.34 -6.56 -6.41
C ASN A 244 15.19 -7.31 -7.74
N THR A 245 13.98 -7.72 -8.09
CA THR A 245 13.67 -8.30 -9.42
C THR A 245 12.92 -7.29 -10.27
N ILE A 246 13.63 -6.69 -11.23
CA ILE A 246 13.09 -5.61 -12.05
C ILE A 246 13.04 -6.08 -13.51
N ALA A 247 11.83 -6.25 -14.05
CA ALA A 247 11.63 -6.70 -15.43
C ALA A 247 10.72 -5.73 -16.19
N ASN A 248 11.19 -5.25 -17.35
CA ASN A 248 10.46 -4.29 -18.18
C ASN A 248 10.06 -3.00 -17.43
N ALA A 249 10.89 -2.54 -16.51
CA ALA A 249 10.68 -1.26 -15.84
C ALA A 249 11.11 -0.11 -16.76
N VAL A 250 10.30 0.94 -16.81
CA VAL A 250 10.66 2.20 -17.45
C VAL A 250 11.30 3.09 -16.39
N TRP A 251 12.52 3.54 -16.67
CA TRP A 251 13.26 4.45 -15.81
C TRP A 251 13.37 5.78 -16.54
N ASN A 252 12.54 6.75 -16.15
CA ASN A 252 12.58 8.07 -16.77
C ASN A 252 12.70 9.14 -15.67
N ARG A 253 13.65 10.07 -15.72
CA ARG A 253 13.78 11.13 -14.70
C ARG A 253 13.88 10.60 -13.26
N THR A 254 14.50 9.44 -13.05
CA THR A 254 14.62 8.83 -11.71
C THR A 254 15.91 9.25 -11.04
N TYR A 255 15.85 9.63 -9.77
CA TYR A 255 16.99 10.09 -8.98
C TYR A 255 17.29 9.09 -7.86
N PHE A 256 18.52 8.57 -7.83
CA PHE A 256 19.09 7.81 -6.73
C PHE A 256 20.17 8.67 -6.07
N ILE A 257 19.99 9.01 -4.80
CA ILE A 257 20.91 9.87 -4.04
C ILE A 257 21.28 9.18 -2.72
N ASP A 258 22.57 9.13 -2.38
CA ASP A 258 23.07 8.51 -1.14
C ASP A 258 22.57 7.07 -0.93
N THR A 259 22.37 6.31 -2.02
CA THR A 259 21.66 5.02 -2.02
C THR A 259 22.62 3.85 -2.18
N HIS A 260 22.39 2.76 -1.41
CA HIS A 260 23.08 1.49 -1.64
C HIS A 260 22.31 0.65 -2.65
N ILE A 261 22.98 0.30 -3.76
CA ILE A 261 22.40 -0.50 -4.85
C ILE A 261 23.19 -1.81 -4.93
N ALA A 262 22.52 -2.92 -4.63
CA ALA A 262 23.14 -4.23 -4.56
C ALA A 262 22.30 -5.35 -5.18
N ASP A 263 22.94 -6.30 -5.88
CA ASP A 263 22.23 -7.47 -6.44
C ASP A 263 21.07 -7.11 -7.38
N ILE A 264 21.28 -6.11 -8.25
CA ILE A 264 20.27 -5.63 -9.20
C ILE A 264 20.75 -5.81 -10.64
N VAL A 265 19.81 -6.21 -11.50
CA VAL A 265 19.96 -6.16 -12.96
C VAL A 265 19.04 -5.07 -13.52
N PHE A 266 19.63 -3.99 -14.03
CA PHE A 266 18.90 -2.97 -14.79
C PHE A 266 18.77 -3.42 -16.25
N THR A 267 17.55 -3.32 -16.79
CA THR A 267 17.23 -3.66 -18.18
C THR A 267 16.34 -2.57 -18.78
N GLY A 268 16.23 -2.52 -20.12
CA GLY A 268 15.37 -1.55 -20.80
C GLY A 268 16.00 -0.16 -20.94
N THR A 269 15.18 0.87 -21.15
CA THR A 269 15.66 2.24 -21.34
C THR A 269 15.70 2.98 -20.01
N LEU A 270 16.86 3.58 -19.70
CA LEU A 270 17.05 4.56 -18.64
C LEU A 270 17.25 5.92 -19.30
N GLU A 271 16.28 6.81 -19.13
CA GLU A 271 16.27 8.15 -19.71
C GLU A 271 16.27 9.21 -18.60
N ASP A 272 17.10 10.25 -18.71
CA ASP A 272 17.17 11.36 -17.74
C ASP A 272 17.39 10.91 -16.27
N CYS A 273 18.06 9.78 -16.05
CA CYS A 273 18.25 9.22 -14.72
C CYS A 273 19.52 9.74 -14.04
N TYR A 274 19.51 9.86 -12.72
CA TYR A 274 20.64 10.39 -11.93
C TYR A 274 21.00 9.43 -10.81
N PHE A 275 22.28 9.08 -10.72
CA PHE A 275 22.88 8.34 -9.61
C PHE A 275 23.94 9.24 -8.96
N GLU A 276 23.65 9.74 -7.76
CA GLU A 276 24.55 10.60 -6.99
C GLU A 276 24.91 9.97 -5.64
N ASN A 277 26.19 9.99 -5.26
CA ASN A 277 26.70 9.44 -4.00
C ASN A 277 26.26 7.97 -3.72
N CYS A 278 26.01 7.20 -4.77
CA CYS A 278 25.56 5.82 -4.66
C CYS A 278 26.75 4.85 -4.49
N ALA A 279 26.46 3.73 -3.83
CA ALA A 279 27.38 2.61 -3.70
C ALA A 279 26.84 1.39 -4.46
N PHE A 280 27.65 0.82 -5.35
CA PHE A 280 27.26 -0.29 -6.21
C PHE A 280 27.95 -1.61 -5.80
N THR A 281 27.16 -2.66 -5.58
CA THR A 281 27.67 -4.02 -5.26
C THR A 281 26.95 -5.08 -6.08
N ARG A 282 27.66 -5.81 -6.96
CA ARG A 282 27.03 -6.86 -7.80
C ARG A 282 25.86 -6.31 -8.65
N VAL A 283 26.06 -5.15 -9.26
CA VAL A 283 25.07 -4.49 -10.13
C VAL A 283 25.41 -4.74 -11.59
N THR A 284 24.42 -5.14 -12.38
CA THR A 284 24.56 -5.37 -13.82
C THR A 284 23.56 -4.52 -14.59
N PHE A 285 24.01 -3.86 -15.65
CA PHE A 285 23.14 -3.35 -16.71
C PHE A 285 23.17 -4.36 -17.85
N GLN A 286 22.01 -4.86 -18.28
CA GLN A 286 21.90 -5.88 -19.31
C GLN A 286 20.86 -5.47 -20.34
N ASN A 287 21.25 -5.49 -21.62
CA ASN A 287 20.40 -5.08 -22.74
C ASN A 287 19.76 -3.70 -22.51
N ALA A 288 20.48 -2.82 -21.80
CA ALA A 288 19.97 -1.53 -21.35
C ALA A 288 20.39 -0.41 -22.31
N THR A 289 19.53 0.58 -22.48
CA THR A 289 19.83 1.81 -23.25
C THR A 289 19.86 2.99 -22.30
N LEU A 290 21.01 3.62 -22.13
CA LEU A 290 21.26 4.74 -21.22
C LEU A 290 21.27 6.06 -22.00
N ILE A 291 20.29 6.92 -21.75
CA ILE A 291 20.13 8.22 -22.38
C ILE A 291 20.05 9.26 -21.27
N ASN A 292 20.84 10.33 -21.36
CA ASN A 292 20.99 11.36 -20.34
C ASN A 292 21.08 10.78 -18.92
N THR A 293 21.85 9.71 -18.76
CA THR A 293 21.97 9.02 -17.48
C THR A 293 23.27 9.43 -16.80
N PHE A 294 23.18 10.05 -15.64
CA PHE A 294 24.30 10.68 -14.97
C PHE A 294 24.77 9.87 -13.76
N PHE A 295 26.09 9.72 -13.64
CA PHE A 295 26.75 9.07 -12.50
C PHE A 295 27.70 10.08 -11.85
N LYS A 296 27.32 10.63 -10.70
CA LYS A 296 28.07 11.71 -10.03
C LYS A 296 28.50 11.30 -8.63
N ASN A 297 29.76 11.56 -8.26
CA ASN A 297 30.30 11.31 -6.91
C ASN A 297 30.09 9.86 -6.41
N ASN A 298 29.95 8.90 -7.31
CA ASN A 298 29.68 7.52 -6.96
C ASN A 298 30.98 6.79 -6.61
N THR A 299 30.93 5.94 -5.59
CA THR A 299 32.08 5.10 -5.25
C THR A 299 32.01 3.77 -6.00
N LYS A 300 33.17 3.27 -6.44
CA LYS A 300 33.35 1.90 -6.96
C LYS A 300 32.54 1.55 -8.22
N LEU A 301 32.38 2.49 -9.16
CA LEU A 301 31.76 2.22 -10.47
C LEU A 301 32.42 1.06 -11.25
N LYS A 302 33.70 0.75 -10.98
CA LYS A 302 34.43 -0.44 -11.47
C LYS A 302 33.73 -1.78 -11.21
N ARG A 303 32.81 -1.84 -10.25
CA ARG A 303 32.08 -3.06 -9.87
C ARG A 303 30.77 -3.24 -10.63
N ILE A 304 30.39 -2.24 -11.43
CA ILE A 304 29.22 -2.34 -12.30
C ILE A 304 29.61 -3.13 -13.55
N ARG A 305 28.79 -4.10 -13.92
CA ARG A 305 28.93 -4.86 -15.15
C ARG A 305 27.96 -4.35 -16.20
N PHE A 306 28.41 -4.20 -17.44
CA PHE A 306 27.56 -3.89 -18.58
C PHE A 306 27.57 -5.07 -19.56
N ILE A 307 26.39 -5.45 -20.06
CA ILE A 307 26.21 -6.55 -21.01
C ILE A 307 25.28 -6.04 -22.11
N ASP A 308 25.74 -6.01 -23.35
CA ASP A 308 24.98 -5.62 -24.53
C ASP A 308 24.20 -4.29 -24.36
N CYS A 309 24.84 -3.31 -23.73
CA CYS A 309 24.28 -2.01 -23.42
C CYS A 309 24.55 -0.98 -24.53
N LYS A 310 23.71 0.04 -24.55
CA LYS A 310 23.88 1.24 -25.37
C LYS A 310 23.91 2.47 -24.48
N ALA A 311 24.74 3.46 -24.81
CA ALA A 311 24.76 4.74 -24.09
C ALA A 311 24.94 5.91 -25.05
N ASP A 312 24.35 7.07 -24.76
CA ASP A 312 24.75 8.29 -25.45
C ASP A 312 26.17 8.72 -25.07
N ARG A 313 26.72 9.66 -25.85
CA ARG A 313 28.09 10.13 -25.67
C ARG A 313 28.32 10.77 -24.30
N MET A 314 27.34 11.50 -23.78
CA MET A 314 27.49 12.21 -22.51
C MET A 314 27.58 11.21 -21.35
N THR A 315 26.62 10.30 -21.27
CA THR A 315 26.54 9.19 -20.31
C THR A 315 27.81 8.34 -20.35
N TYR A 316 28.29 8.00 -21.55
CA TYR A 316 29.52 7.23 -21.74
C TYR A 316 30.74 7.93 -21.13
N GLU A 317 30.91 9.23 -21.35
CA GLU A 317 32.02 9.99 -20.79
C GLU A 317 31.94 10.11 -19.26
N PHE A 318 30.74 10.26 -18.68
CA PHE A 318 30.56 10.23 -17.22
C PHE A 318 31.02 8.91 -16.61
N LEU A 319 30.60 7.78 -17.19
CA LEU A 319 31.01 6.44 -16.75
C LEU A 319 32.53 6.27 -16.87
N LYS A 320 33.13 6.76 -17.96
CA LYS A 320 34.57 6.72 -18.20
C LYS A 320 35.35 7.53 -17.17
N GLN A 321 34.94 8.76 -16.89
CA GLN A 321 35.55 9.60 -15.85
C GLN A 321 35.44 8.94 -14.47
N GLY A 322 34.31 8.29 -14.20
CA GLY A 322 34.08 7.46 -13.02
C GLY A 322 34.91 6.17 -12.95
N SER A 323 35.79 5.92 -13.93
CA SER A 323 36.60 4.70 -14.04
C SER A 323 35.77 3.41 -14.10
N ALA A 324 34.55 3.43 -14.63
CA ALA A 324 33.75 2.23 -14.85
C ALA A 324 34.41 1.31 -15.90
N ASP A 325 34.13 0.00 -15.82
CA ASP A 325 34.44 -0.92 -16.92
C ASP A 325 33.38 -0.74 -18.01
N LEU A 326 33.77 -0.17 -19.15
CA LEU A 326 32.85 0.14 -20.25
C LEU A 326 32.68 -1.03 -21.23
N THR A 327 33.29 -2.19 -20.93
CA THR A 327 33.13 -3.40 -21.73
C THR A 327 31.64 -3.76 -21.82
N GLY A 328 31.16 -3.99 -23.04
CA GLY A 328 29.74 -4.28 -23.29
C GLY A 328 28.85 -3.05 -23.45
N ILE A 329 29.40 -1.82 -23.47
CA ILE A 329 28.68 -0.60 -23.84
C ILE A 329 29.03 -0.20 -25.27
N THR A 330 28.01 0.03 -26.09
CA THR A 330 28.13 0.63 -27.42
C THR A 330 27.57 2.05 -27.43
N LEU A 331 28.21 2.97 -28.16
CA LEU A 331 27.71 4.33 -28.30
C LEU A 331 26.47 4.35 -29.19
N LEU A 332 25.44 5.09 -28.78
CA LEU A 332 24.31 5.42 -29.64
C LEU A 332 24.83 6.31 -30.77
N THR A 333 24.76 5.81 -32.00
CA THR A 333 24.98 6.63 -33.20
C THR A 333 23.86 7.64 -33.28
N SER A 334 24.20 8.94 -33.28
CA SER A 334 23.24 10.00 -33.57
C SER A 334 22.54 9.65 -34.88
N LYS A 335 21.20 9.57 -34.87
CA LYS A 335 20.46 9.60 -36.13
C LYS A 335 20.70 10.98 -36.75
N GLY A 336 21.52 11.01 -37.81
CA GLY A 336 21.51 12.03 -38.86
C GLY A 336 21.88 13.45 -38.43
N GLU A 337 23.17 13.73 -38.27
CA GLU A 337 23.74 14.93 -38.88
C GLU A 337 24.26 14.51 -40.25
N ASN A 338 23.39 14.51 -41.26
CA ASN A 338 23.65 14.38 -42.70
C ASN A 338 22.41 15.03 -43.35
N GLU A 339 22.44 16.00 -44.25
CA GLU A 339 23.45 16.65 -45.10
C GLU A 339 22.83 17.98 -45.54
#